data_AF-A0A9P0M1J3-F1
#
_entry.id   AF-A0A9P0M1J3-F1
#
_cell.length_a   1.000
_cell.length_b   1.000
_cell.length_c   1.000
_cell.angle_alpha   90.00
_cell.angle_beta   90.00
_cell.angle_gamma   90.00
#
_symmetry.space_group_name_H-M   'P 1'
#
loop_
_entity.id
_entity.type
_entity.pdbx_description
1 polymer ?
#
loop_
_entity_poly.entity_id
_entity_poly.type
_entity_poly.pdbx_seq_one_letter_code
_entity_poly.pdbx_strand_id
1 'polypeptide(L)' 'MRKVQRKLRLGEFESAIALLRAAREVWPENDCFGSSNMAPEEEFLALREIFFAELGGDS' A
#
# COMPACT_ATOMS: atom_id res chain seq x y z
N MET A 1 -1.09 -3.51 -5.22
CA MET A 1 -0.77 -2.06 -5.27
C MET A 1 -1.87 -1.19 -5.90
N ARG A 2 -2.37 -1.45 -7.13
CA ARG A 2 -3.39 -0.58 -7.79
C ARG A 2 -4.63 -0.26 -6.95
N LYS A 3 -5.20 -1.26 -6.27
CA LYS A 3 -6.37 -1.07 -5.39
C LYS A 3 -6.05 -0.16 -4.19
N VAL A 4 -4.87 -0.27 -3.61
CA VAL A 4 -4.40 0.61 -2.51
C VAL A 4 -4.28 2.03 -3.04
N GLN A 5 -3.61 2.23 -4.19
CA GLN A 5 -3.48 3.54 -4.83
C GLN A 5 -4.84 4.20 -5.12
N ARG A 6 -5.79 3.45 -5.71
CA ARG A 6 -7.13 3.95 -5.99
C ARG A 6 -7.83 4.43 -4.72
N LYS A 7 -7.78 3.65 -3.64
CA LYS A 7 -8.37 4.04 -2.34
C LYS A 7 -7.71 5.29 -1.76
N LEU A 8 -6.38 5.40 -1.83
CA LEU A 8 -5.67 6.61 -1.41
C LEU A 8 -6.12 7.85 -2.22
N ARG A 9 -6.29 7.73 -3.54
CA ARG A 9 -6.76 8.83 -4.41
C ARG A 9 -8.22 9.22 -4.17
N LEU A 10 -9.04 8.28 -3.69
CA LEU A 10 -10.43 8.53 -3.28
C LEU A 10 -10.56 9.10 -1.86
N GLY A 11 -9.46 9.23 -1.12
CA GLY A 11 -9.47 9.65 0.29
C GLY A 11 -9.91 8.56 1.26
N GLU A 12 -10.04 7.31 0.81
CA GLU A 12 -10.40 6.15 1.63
C GLU A 12 -9.19 5.60 2.40
N PHE A 13 -8.55 6.44 3.22
CA PHE A 13 -7.24 6.14 3.83
C PHE A 13 -7.25 4.91 4.73
N GLU A 14 -8.24 4.77 5.60
CA GLU A 14 -8.37 3.62 6.51
C GLU A 14 -8.45 2.30 5.72
N SER A 15 -9.29 2.27 4.68
CA SER A 15 -9.43 1.11 3.80
C SER A 15 -8.16 0.83 2.99
N ALA A 16 -7.42 1.87 2.57
CA ALA A 16 -6.17 1.70 1.85
C ALA A 16 -5.08 1.07 2.75
N ILE A 17 -4.96 1.55 3.99
CA ILE A 17 -4.01 1.06 4.99
C ILE A 17 -4.35 -0.39 5.37
N ALA A 18 -5.62 -0.66 5.68
CA ALA A 18 -6.08 -2.01 6.00
C ALA A 18 -5.78 -3.00 4.86
N LEU A 19 -6.00 -2.59 3.62
CA LEU A 19 -5.69 -3.41 2.44
C LEU A 19 -4.19 -3.65 2.27
N LEU A 20 -3.34 -2.66 2.53
CA LEU A 20 -1.88 -2.83 2.47
C LEU A 20 -1.41 -3.83 3.53
N ARG A 21 -1.88 -3.69 4.77
CA ARG A 21 -1.53 -4.59 5.89
C ARG A 21 -2.04 -6.01 5.67
N ALA A 22 -3.28 -6.18 5.21
CA ALA A 22 -3.82 -7.49 4.86
C ALA A 22 -3.02 -8.16 3.73
N ALA A 23 -2.59 -7.39 2.71
CA ALA A 23 -1.74 -7.93 1.65
C ALA A 23 -0.37 -8.38 2.17
N ARG A 24 0.20 -7.67 3.15
CA ARG A 24 1.44 -8.03 3.83
C ARG A 24 1.32 -9.31 4.64
N GLU A 25 0.19 -9.50 5.34
CA GLU A 25 -0.06 -10.72 6.13
C GLU A 25 -0.23 -11.96 5.24
N VAL A 26 -0.85 -11.81 4.07
CA VAL A 26 -1.11 -12.92 3.14
C VAL A 26 0.11 -13.24 2.26
N TRP A 27 0.93 -12.23 1.96
CA TRP A 27 2.10 -12.35 1.08
C TRP A 27 3.34 -11.75 1.73
N PRO A 28 3.85 -12.36 2.82
CA PRO A 28 5.04 -11.87 3.50
C PRO A 28 6.33 -12.08 2.70
N GLU A 29 6.31 -12.94 1.67
CA GLU A 29 7.50 -13.27 0.90
C GLU A 29 8.08 -12.05 0.18
N ASN A 30 9.41 -11.91 0.23
CA ASN A 30 10.19 -10.82 -0.37
C ASN A 30 9.85 -9.41 0.13
N ASP A 31 9.11 -9.26 1.24
CA ASP A 31 8.68 -7.96 1.77
C ASP A 31 8.01 -7.08 0.70
N CYS A 32 7.27 -7.69 -0.25
CA CYS A 32 6.67 -7.01 -1.39
C CYS A 32 5.71 -5.86 -1.00
N PHE A 33 5.15 -5.93 0.22
CA PHE A 33 4.26 -4.94 0.81
C PHE A 33 4.84 -4.31 2.10
N GLY A 34 6.15 -4.42 2.28
CA GLY A 34 6.88 -4.06 3.50
C GLY A 34 6.89 -5.17 4.54
N SER A 35 7.74 -5.01 5.56
CA SER A 35 7.90 -5.97 6.65
C SER A 35 6.82 -5.82 7.73
N SER A 36 6.52 -6.90 8.47
CA SER A 36 5.62 -6.86 9.63
C SER A 36 6.14 -5.97 10.76
N ASN A 37 7.45 -5.74 10.81
CA ASN A 37 8.12 -4.92 11.83
C ASN A 37 8.44 -3.51 11.34
N MET A 38 7.88 -3.11 10.20
CA MET A 38 8.06 -1.80 9.60
C MET A 38 7.59 -0.69 10.54
N ALA A 39 8.40 0.35 10.70
CA ALA A 39 8.03 1.53 11.47
C ALA A 39 6.87 2.29 10.78
N PRO A 40 6.03 3.03 11.52
CA PRO A 40 4.96 3.83 10.94
C PRO A 40 5.43 4.80 9.84
N GLU A 41 6.63 5.37 10.00
CA GLU A 41 7.24 6.28 9.04
C GLU A 41 7.57 5.58 7.71
N GLU A 42 8.05 4.34 7.79
CA GLU A 42 8.34 3.52 6.60
C GLU A 42 7.05 3.09 5.91
N GLU A 43 6.00 2.76 6.65
CA GLU A 43 4.66 2.47 6.10
C GLU A 43 4.09 3.70 5.38
N PHE A 44 4.25 4.88 5.97
CA PHE A 44 3.85 6.13 5.36
C PHE A 44 4.62 6.40 4.04
N LEU A 45 5.93 6.17 4.03
CA LEU A 45 6.72 6.32 2.80
C LEU A 45 6.28 5.32 1.72
N ALA A 46 5.99 4.07 2.07
CA ALA A 46 5.47 3.09 1.14
C ALA A 46 4.10 3.51 0.56
N LEU A 47 3.19 4.01 1.39
CA LEU A 47 1.89 4.55 0.93
C LEU A 47 2.07 5.76 0.00
N ARG A 48 3.03 6.64 0.31
CA ARG A 48 3.40 7.78 -0.55
C ARG A 48 3.91 7.30 -1.91
N GLU A 49 4.81 6.32 -1.95
CA GLU A 49 5.30 5.74 -3.19
C GLU A 49 4.18 5.11 -4.01
N ILE A 50 3.29 4.34 -3.37
CA ILE A 50 2.11 3.76 -4.02
C ILE A 50 1.20 4.86 -4.59
N PHE A 51 1.01 5.97 -3.88
CA PHE A 51 0.17 7.07 -4.33
C PHE A 51 0.67 7.71 -5.63
N PHE A 52 1.98 7.95 -5.71
CA PHE A 52 2.63 8.61 -6.86
C PHE A 52 3.06 7.65 -7.98
N ALA A 53 3.12 6.34 -7.74
CA ALA A 53 3.56 5.37 -8.73
C ALA A 53 2.68 5.36 -10.00
N GLU A 54 3.29 5.23 -11.17
CA GLU A 54 2.58 5.00 -12.42
C GLU A 54 2.24 3.51 -12.56
N LEU A 55 1.17 3.06 -11.90
CA LEU A 55 0.83 1.64 -11.86
C LEU A 55 0.16 1.11 -13.14
N GLY A 56 0.11 1.87 -14.23
CA GLY A 56 -0.65 1.57 -15.45
C GLY A 56 -2.16 1.82 -15.22
N GLY A 57 -2.73 2.73 -16.01
CA GLY A 57 -4.09 3.25 -15.82
C GLY A 57 -5.18 2.19 -15.96
N ASP A 58 -6.33 2.47 -15.34
CA ASP A 58 -7.59 1.73 -15.52
C ASP A 58 -8.00 1.86 -17.01
N SER A 59 -7.54 0.94 -17.86
CA SER A 59 -8.08 0.70 -19.21
C SER A 59 -9.21 -0.29 -19.13
#